data_AF-A0A2E6ET23-F1
#
_entry.id   AF-A0A2E6ET23-F1
#
_cell.length_a   1.000
_cell.length_b   1.000
_cell.length_c   1.000
_cell.angle_alpha   90.00
_cell.angle_beta   90.00
_cell.angle_gamma   90.00
#
_symmetry.space_group_name_H-M   'P 1'
#
loop_
_entity.id
_entity.type
_entity.pdbx_description
1 polymer ?
#
loop_
_entity_poly.entity_id
_entity_poly.type
_entity_poly.pdbx_seq_one_letter_code
_entity_poly.pdbx_strand_id
1 'polypeptide(L)'
;MPQLPRGALFIDLLVPPGTSERIEDLQTRVDLVAGGEWRVLVDDGTMERSPQPMQPLRGGDERLWVVRTSPFTPMDSLQAPVSLAVELAGLSSARLAAVGIAGLYSWGFVLVDDVHTLFGLLLLDWLYNPRLSSSGEVLETQDRAVLEAELAAKAPIFERLWTHQTSQLLAAQLPPGALQPVESFQALSLLGPGGRFDPRLWQGLAMQLVLPVVQTLSGAEVGTAPASATAAATATAAPPASSALPASAPAQAAGSEPADDGLTPLARAQRAAQLREQGGAQESEPAPLEEDRPTGVVRWSKGPGGPVLFVSKERFDPGLLRACQGGDFSELHRSERPDAETHERWLSQGGPFVAELSSFSSLFVEGVPLHRSAFEERAEQRDGVAVLTCLLQRVGRVQALLLVDRAGARRLLACSDESLAPARVVELAGS
;
A
#
# COMPACT_ATOMS: atom_id res chain seq x y z
N MET A 1 -17.29 3.72 19.88
CA MET A 1 -16.20 2.75 19.65
C MET A 1 -15.76 2.18 21.00
N PRO A 2 -15.66 0.85 21.15
CA PRO A 2 -15.09 0.24 22.36
C PRO A 2 -13.66 0.76 22.60
N GLN A 3 -13.25 0.87 23.87
CA GLN A 3 -11.88 1.28 24.23
C GLN A 3 -10.90 0.17 23.88
N LEU A 4 -10.40 0.18 22.64
CA LEU A 4 -9.37 -0.76 22.18
C LEU A 4 -7.97 -0.20 22.45
N PRO A 5 -7.00 -1.05 22.85
CA PRO A 5 -5.63 -0.61 22.97
C PRO A 5 -5.11 -0.16 21.60
N ARG A 6 -4.39 0.96 21.58
CA ARG A 6 -3.73 1.44 20.35
C ARG A 6 -2.82 0.35 19.80
N GLY A 7 -2.92 0.10 18.50
CA GLY A 7 -2.20 -0.97 17.84
C GLY A 7 -2.96 -2.29 17.75
N ALA A 8 -4.13 -2.46 18.41
CA ALA A 8 -4.91 -3.68 18.27
C ALA A 8 -5.37 -3.90 16.83
N LEU A 9 -5.22 -5.12 16.32
CA LEU A 9 -5.85 -5.50 15.05
C LEU A 9 -7.37 -5.55 15.24
N PHE A 10 -8.10 -5.01 14.27
CA PHE A 10 -9.56 -5.11 14.25
C PHE A 10 -10.08 -5.44 12.86
N ILE A 11 -11.24 -6.09 12.86
CA ILE A 11 -12.12 -6.28 11.73
C ILE A 11 -13.40 -5.50 12.04
N ASP A 12 -13.83 -4.66 11.11
CA ASP A 12 -15.03 -3.85 11.21
C ASP A 12 -16.04 -4.32 10.17
N LEU A 13 -17.24 -4.68 10.62
CA LEU A 13 -18.28 -5.27 9.79
C LEU A 13 -19.58 -4.47 9.92
N LEU A 14 -20.14 -4.05 8.78
CA LEU A 14 -21.49 -3.51 8.69
C LEU A 14 -22.43 -4.62 8.23
N VAL A 15 -23.30 -5.08 9.12
CA VAL A 15 -24.12 -6.29 8.96
C VAL A 15 -25.62 -5.97 9.00
N PRO A 16 -26.48 -6.82 8.43
CA PRO A 16 -27.92 -6.61 8.49
C PRO A 16 -28.45 -6.51 9.93
N PRO A 17 -29.57 -5.81 10.18
CA PRO A 17 -30.21 -5.76 11.50
C PRO A 17 -30.57 -7.15 12.01
N GLY A 18 -30.43 -7.37 13.32
CA GLY A 18 -30.67 -8.67 13.96
C GLY A 18 -29.49 -9.64 13.92
N THR A 19 -28.35 -9.24 13.33
CA THR A 19 -27.13 -10.07 13.35
C THR A 19 -26.53 -10.16 14.75
N SER A 20 -26.74 -9.15 15.60
CA SER A 20 -26.32 -9.13 17.01
C SER A 20 -26.88 -10.29 17.83
N GLU A 21 -28.04 -10.84 17.50
CA GLU A 21 -28.56 -12.03 18.20
C GLU A 21 -27.68 -13.28 17.95
N ARG A 22 -26.83 -13.26 16.92
CA ARG A 22 -25.92 -14.35 16.52
C ARG A 22 -24.47 -14.14 16.97
N ILE A 23 -24.19 -13.18 17.85
CA ILE A 23 -22.82 -12.90 18.32
C ILE A 23 -22.16 -14.14 18.92
N GLU A 24 -22.90 -14.94 19.71
CA GLU A 24 -22.34 -16.13 20.36
C GLU A 24 -21.86 -17.16 19.33
N ASP A 25 -22.62 -17.33 18.24
CA ASP A 25 -22.26 -18.21 17.13
C ASP A 25 -21.03 -17.68 16.39
N LEU A 26 -20.99 -16.37 16.10
CA LEU A 26 -19.85 -15.73 15.46
C LEU A 26 -18.59 -15.80 16.34
N GLN A 27 -18.72 -15.57 17.64
CA GLN A 27 -17.63 -15.68 18.62
C GLN A 27 -17.09 -17.10 18.66
N THR A 28 -17.98 -18.10 18.74
CA THR A 28 -17.58 -19.51 18.71
C THR A 28 -16.81 -19.84 17.44
N ARG A 29 -17.25 -19.31 16.29
CA ARG A 29 -16.57 -19.52 15.01
C ARG A 29 -15.20 -18.87 14.98
N VAL A 30 -15.09 -17.63 15.45
CA VAL A 30 -13.82 -16.92 15.58
C VAL A 30 -12.85 -17.68 16.48
N ASP A 31 -13.32 -18.20 17.60
CA ASP A 31 -12.49 -18.97 18.53
C ASP A 31 -11.94 -20.25 17.88
N LEU A 32 -12.75 -20.93 17.07
CA LEU A 32 -12.33 -22.13 16.32
C LEU A 32 -11.30 -21.82 15.22
N VAL A 33 -11.47 -20.70 14.50
CA VAL A 33 -10.61 -20.33 13.35
C VAL A 33 -9.31 -19.68 13.80
N ALA A 34 -9.36 -18.86 14.86
CA ALA A 34 -8.28 -17.97 15.27
C ALA A 34 -7.72 -18.26 16.68
N GLY A 35 -8.05 -19.40 17.27
CA GLY A 35 -7.44 -19.89 18.51
C GLY A 35 -7.81 -19.09 19.77
N GLY A 36 -8.93 -18.37 19.76
CA GLY A 36 -9.44 -17.66 20.95
C GLY A 36 -8.78 -16.31 21.26
N GLU A 37 -7.87 -15.82 20.42
CA GLU A 37 -7.19 -14.52 20.61
C GLU A 37 -8.05 -13.29 20.28
N TRP A 38 -9.20 -13.54 19.65
CA TRP A 38 -10.09 -12.53 19.10
C TRP A 38 -11.42 -12.48 19.85
N ARG A 39 -12.00 -11.29 19.89
CA ARG A 39 -13.30 -11.03 20.53
C ARG A 39 -14.22 -10.31 19.57
N VAL A 40 -15.44 -10.81 19.45
CA VAL A 40 -16.54 -10.15 18.75
C VAL A 40 -17.19 -9.21 19.73
N LEU A 41 -17.28 -7.95 19.35
CA LEU A 41 -17.93 -6.88 20.07
C LEU A 41 -19.01 -6.30 19.17
N VAL A 42 -20.11 -5.90 19.78
CA VAL A 42 -21.15 -5.15 19.08
C VAL A 42 -21.07 -3.73 19.56
N ASP A 43 -21.26 -2.81 18.62
CA ASP A 43 -21.37 -1.41 18.98
C ASP A 43 -22.57 -1.26 19.93
N ASP A 44 -22.35 -0.67 21.11
CA ASP A 44 -23.36 -0.54 22.16
C ASP A 44 -24.46 0.48 21.82
N GLY A 45 -24.38 1.07 20.63
CA GLY A 45 -25.37 1.98 20.13
C GLY A 45 -25.39 3.33 20.84
N THR A 46 -24.30 3.78 21.47
CA THR A 46 -24.20 5.18 21.89
C THR A 46 -23.87 6.11 20.71
N MET A 47 -24.91 6.77 20.17
CA MET A 47 -24.77 7.87 19.20
C MET A 47 -24.78 9.22 19.93
N GLU A 48 -23.83 10.09 19.63
CA GLU A 48 -23.94 11.52 19.91
C GLU A 48 -24.97 12.17 18.97
N ARG A 49 -25.79 13.08 19.48
CA ARG A 49 -26.77 13.83 18.67
C ARG A 49 -26.04 14.76 17.70
N SER A 50 -26.26 14.58 16.40
CA SER A 50 -26.00 15.66 15.43
C SER A 50 -27.02 16.80 15.63
N PRO A 51 -26.59 18.06 15.76
CA PRO A 51 -27.48 19.22 15.85
C PRO A 51 -28.03 19.68 14.49
N GLN A 52 -27.70 19.04 13.36
CA GLN A 52 -28.19 19.43 12.03
C GLN A 52 -29.33 18.53 11.53
N PRO A 53 -30.40 19.10 10.93
CA PRO A 53 -31.49 18.32 10.37
C PRO A 53 -31.07 17.72 9.03
N MET A 54 -31.45 16.46 8.81
CA MET A 54 -31.42 15.70 7.54
C MET A 54 -30.33 14.65 7.28
N GLN A 55 -29.66 14.10 8.30
CA GLN A 55 -29.08 12.76 8.13
C GLN A 55 -29.38 11.86 9.33
N PRO A 56 -30.13 10.75 9.16
CA PRO A 56 -29.96 9.63 10.06
C PRO A 56 -28.54 9.09 9.85
N LEU A 57 -27.62 9.36 10.78
CA LEU A 57 -26.29 8.72 10.83
C LEU A 57 -26.38 7.20 11.13
N ARG A 58 -27.58 6.64 11.19
CA ARG A 58 -27.88 5.20 11.18
C ARG A 58 -28.81 4.88 10.02
N GLY A 59 -28.22 4.45 8.92
CA GLY A 59 -28.92 3.70 7.90
C GLY A 59 -28.79 2.21 8.22
N GLY A 60 -29.91 1.54 8.48
CA GLY A 60 -30.18 0.19 7.99
C GLY A 60 -29.38 -1.03 8.47
N ASP A 61 -28.24 -0.91 9.15
CA ASP A 61 -27.33 -2.04 9.41
C ASP A 61 -26.66 -1.94 10.81
N GLU A 62 -26.52 -3.06 11.51
CA GLU A 62 -25.79 -3.18 12.79
C GLU A 62 -24.28 -3.21 12.54
N ARG A 63 -23.47 -2.77 13.51
CA ARG A 63 -22.00 -2.77 13.39
C ARG A 63 -21.37 -3.75 14.37
N LEU A 64 -20.56 -4.67 13.84
CA LEU A 64 -19.78 -5.63 14.61
C LEU A 64 -18.29 -5.32 14.47
N TRP A 65 -17.56 -5.50 15.57
CA TRP A 65 -16.12 -5.38 15.62
C TRP A 65 -15.53 -6.71 16.05
N VAL A 66 -14.54 -7.24 15.34
CA VAL A 66 -13.78 -8.40 15.79
C VAL A 66 -12.36 -7.96 16.07
N VAL A 67 -11.96 -8.01 17.33
CA VAL A 67 -10.76 -7.34 17.83
C VAL A 67 -9.77 -8.34 18.41
N ARG A 68 -8.51 -8.21 18.05
CA ARG A 68 -7.42 -8.96 18.65
C ARG A 68 -6.98 -8.25 19.92
N THR A 69 -6.79 -9.01 20.99
CA THR A 69 -6.33 -8.46 22.28
C THR A 69 -4.85 -8.09 22.27
N SER A 70 -4.06 -8.73 21.39
CA SER A 70 -2.64 -8.44 21.21
C SER A 70 -2.42 -7.25 20.25
N PRO A 71 -1.48 -6.35 20.57
CA PRO A 71 -1.11 -5.28 19.65
C PRO A 71 -0.43 -5.86 18.40
N PHE A 72 -0.70 -5.23 17.26
CA PHE A 72 0.00 -5.45 16.01
C PHE A 72 1.48 -5.09 16.18
N THR A 73 2.36 -6.03 15.83
CA THR A 73 3.78 -5.74 15.70
C THR A 73 4.10 -5.27 14.29
N PRO A 74 5.00 -4.28 14.12
CA PRO A 74 5.49 -3.93 12.79
C PRO A 74 5.96 -5.19 12.06
N MET A 75 5.54 -5.36 10.80
CA MET A 75 5.79 -6.53 9.93
C MET A 75 4.82 -7.70 10.07
N ASP A 76 3.90 -7.66 11.05
CA ASP A 76 2.79 -8.61 11.10
C ASP A 76 2.00 -8.58 9.79
N SER A 77 1.66 -9.77 9.31
CA SER A 77 0.83 -9.93 8.13
C SER A 77 -0.64 -9.74 8.51
N LEU A 78 -1.37 -8.99 7.68
CA LEU A 78 -2.83 -8.93 7.76
C LEU A 78 -3.51 -10.10 7.03
N GLN A 79 -2.80 -11.04 6.42
CA GLN A 79 -3.43 -12.15 5.68
C GLN A 79 -4.38 -13.00 6.53
N ALA A 80 -4.00 -13.34 7.75
CA ALA A 80 -4.87 -14.10 8.65
C ALA A 80 -6.11 -13.27 9.08
N PRO A 81 -5.97 -12.02 9.56
CA PRO A 81 -7.10 -11.12 9.78
C PRO A 81 -8.01 -10.94 8.56
N VAL A 82 -7.43 -10.83 7.36
CA VAL A 82 -8.17 -10.67 6.09
C VAL A 82 -8.95 -11.93 5.75
N SER A 83 -8.34 -13.10 5.89
CA SER A 83 -9.02 -14.38 5.65
C SER A 83 -10.19 -14.55 6.61
N LEU A 84 -9.98 -14.21 7.89
CA LEU A 84 -11.03 -14.20 8.89
C LEU A 84 -12.13 -13.18 8.56
N ALA A 85 -11.77 -11.99 8.07
CA ALA A 85 -12.74 -10.97 7.68
C ALA A 85 -13.61 -11.41 6.50
N VAL A 86 -13.04 -12.06 5.48
CA VAL A 86 -13.80 -12.63 4.36
C VAL A 86 -14.79 -13.68 4.86
N GLU A 87 -14.33 -14.62 5.71
CA GLU A 87 -15.19 -15.66 6.27
C GLU A 87 -16.34 -15.07 7.10
N LEU A 88 -16.04 -14.11 7.98
CA LEU A 88 -17.04 -13.44 8.81
C LEU A 88 -18.02 -12.62 8.00
N ALA A 89 -17.56 -11.93 6.95
CA ALA A 89 -18.42 -11.17 6.06
C ALA A 89 -19.43 -12.10 5.37
N GLY A 90 -19.00 -13.27 4.89
CA GLY A 90 -19.89 -14.27 4.31
C GLY A 90 -20.91 -14.80 5.32
N LEU A 91 -20.46 -15.20 6.52
CA LEU A 91 -21.33 -15.75 7.56
C LEU A 91 -22.39 -14.77 8.07
N SER A 92 -22.00 -13.50 8.21
CA SER A 92 -22.88 -12.44 8.69
C SER A 92 -23.64 -11.73 7.57
N SER A 93 -23.35 -12.04 6.30
CA SER A 93 -23.85 -11.30 5.14
C SER A 93 -23.56 -9.79 5.24
N ALA A 94 -22.37 -9.45 5.72
CA ALA A 94 -21.93 -8.06 5.87
C ALA A 94 -21.90 -7.36 4.51
N ARG A 95 -22.41 -6.14 4.43
CA ARG A 95 -22.36 -5.30 3.22
C ARG A 95 -21.02 -4.59 3.04
N LEU A 96 -20.33 -4.42 4.16
CA LEU A 96 -19.00 -3.84 4.24
C LEU A 96 -18.21 -4.60 5.29
N ALA A 97 -16.99 -4.99 4.95
CA ALA A 97 -16.05 -5.51 5.93
C ALA A 97 -14.66 -4.91 5.69
N ALA A 98 -13.94 -4.60 6.76
CA ALA A 98 -12.62 -4.01 6.67
C ALA A 98 -11.67 -4.51 7.75
N VAL A 99 -10.38 -4.54 7.42
CA VAL A 99 -9.31 -4.90 8.36
C VAL A 99 -8.40 -3.71 8.56
N GLY A 100 -8.14 -3.37 9.82
CA GLY A 100 -7.30 -2.23 10.20
C GLY A 100 -6.61 -2.41 11.55
N ILE A 101 -5.95 -1.34 11.99
CA ILE A 101 -5.24 -1.27 13.27
C ILE A 101 -5.75 -0.10 14.10
N ALA A 102 -6.21 -0.36 15.31
CA ALA A 102 -6.82 0.63 16.19
C ALA A 102 -5.85 1.77 16.50
N GLY A 103 -6.31 3.02 16.38
CA GLY A 103 -5.49 4.21 16.59
C GLY A 103 -4.48 4.53 15.48
N LEU A 104 -4.52 3.78 14.37
CA LEU A 104 -3.97 4.15 13.08
C LEU A 104 -5.19 4.32 12.16
N TYR A 105 -5.57 5.55 11.80
CA TYR A 105 -6.74 5.83 10.95
C TYR A 105 -6.50 5.33 9.51
N SER A 106 -6.47 4.02 9.30
CA SER A 106 -6.10 3.40 8.03
C SER A 106 -6.52 1.94 7.93
N TRP A 107 -6.96 1.53 6.74
CA TRP A 107 -7.52 0.21 6.46
C TRP A 107 -6.56 -0.53 5.52
N GLY A 108 -6.21 -1.77 5.85
CA GLY A 108 -5.29 -2.59 5.04
C GLY A 108 -6.02 -3.35 3.94
N PHE A 109 -7.31 -3.61 4.15
CA PHE A 109 -8.14 -4.40 3.29
C PHE A 109 -9.61 -4.01 3.49
N VAL A 110 -10.36 -3.95 2.39
CA VAL A 110 -11.78 -3.57 2.38
C VAL A 110 -12.55 -4.48 1.42
N LEU A 111 -13.69 -5.00 1.88
CA LEU A 111 -14.69 -5.71 1.10
C LEU A 111 -15.95 -4.88 1.01
N VAL A 112 -16.44 -4.67 -0.20
CA VAL A 112 -17.68 -3.95 -0.48
C VAL A 112 -18.55 -4.74 -1.43
N ASP A 113 -19.87 -4.52 -1.37
CA ASP A 113 -20.79 -5.07 -2.37
C ASP A 113 -20.49 -4.54 -3.78
N ASP A 114 -20.20 -3.24 -3.88
CA ASP A 114 -19.93 -2.59 -5.16
C ASP A 114 -19.00 -1.36 -5.04
N VAL A 115 -18.58 -0.85 -6.19
CA VAL A 115 -17.74 0.35 -6.29
C VAL A 115 -18.43 1.62 -5.77
N HIS A 116 -19.76 1.66 -5.72
CA HIS A 116 -20.51 2.80 -5.20
C HIS A 116 -20.36 2.91 -3.67
N THR A 117 -20.37 1.77 -2.99
CA THR A 117 -20.11 1.65 -1.56
C THR A 117 -18.67 2.05 -1.23
N LEU A 118 -17.69 1.54 -2.01
CA LEU A 118 -16.30 1.97 -1.87
C LEU A 118 -16.15 3.48 -2.04
N PHE A 119 -16.75 4.05 -3.09
CA PHE A 119 -16.67 5.49 -3.31
C PHE A 119 -17.27 6.30 -2.17
N GLY A 120 -18.39 5.85 -1.60
CA GLY A 120 -18.98 6.45 -0.40
C GLY A 120 -17.98 6.52 0.76
N LEU A 121 -17.25 5.43 1.04
CA LEU A 121 -16.24 5.41 2.10
C LEU A 121 -15.10 6.39 1.85
N LEU A 122 -14.58 6.43 0.62
CA LEU A 122 -13.50 7.35 0.29
C LEU A 122 -13.97 8.81 0.39
N LEU A 123 -15.23 9.09 0.02
CA LEU A 123 -15.84 10.41 0.21
C LEU A 123 -16.01 10.77 1.68
N LEU A 124 -16.32 9.81 2.55
CA LEU A 124 -16.38 10.04 4.00
C LEU A 124 -15.00 10.38 4.57
N ASP A 125 -13.94 9.70 4.10
CA ASP A 125 -12.55 10.03 4.45
C ASP A 125 -12.22 11.49 4.06
N TRP A 126 -12.67 11.97 2.90
CA TRP A 126 -12.52 13.38 2.52
C TRP A 126 -13.39 14.33 3.36
N LEU A 127 -14.67 13.98 3.56
CA LEU A 127 -15.65 14.77 4.30
C LEU A 127 -15.13 15.11 5.70
N TYR A 128 -14.64 14.11 6.41
CA TYR A 128 -14.19 14.23 7.79
C TYR A 128 -12.71 14.55 7.96
N ASN A 129 -11.93 14.68 6.88
CA ASN A 129 -10.52 15.08 6.98
C ASN A 129 -10.41 16.60 7.24
N PRO A 130 -9.98 17.04 8.44
CA PRO A 130 -9.92 18.46 8.77
C PRO A 130 -8.78 19.19 8.05
N ARG A 131 -7.83 18.47 7.45
CA ARG A 131 -6.71 19.08 6.72
C ARG A 131 -7.06 19.44 5.28
N LEU A 132 -8.28 19.16 4.85
CA LEU A 132 -8.73 19.41 3.49
C LEU A 132 -9.92 20.36 3.50
N SER A 133 -9.93 21.31 2.57
CA SER A 133 -11.07 22.18 2.33
C SER A 133 -12.20 21.47 1.57
N SER A 134 -13.33 22.15 1.42
CA SER A 134 -14.44 21.74 0.55
C SER A 134 -14.05 21.63 -0.93
N SER A 135 -12.98 22.30 -1.36
CA SER A 135 -12.40 22.15 -2.70
C SER A 135 -11.32 21.06 -2.79
N GLY A 136 -10.93 20.46 -1.66
CA GLY A 136 -9.88 19.45 -1.59
C GLY A 136 -8.46 20.00 -1.50
N GLU A 137 -8.30 21.29 -1.22
CA GLU A 137 -6.99 21.92 -0.96
C GLU A 137 -6.53 21.68 0.47
N VAL A 138 -5.21 21.65 0.68
CA VAL A 138 -4.64 21.47 2.02
C VAL A 138 -4.84 22.73 2.85
N LEU A 139 -5.46 22.59 4.00
CA LEU A 139 -5.64 23.64 5.00
C LEU A 139 -4.45 23.64 5.97
N GLU A 140 -3.74 24.77 6.07
CA GLU A 140 -2.64 24.96 7.03
C GLU A 140 -3.12 25.51 8.39
N THR A 141 -4.43 25.59 8.61
CA THR A 141 -5.02 26.13 9.83
C THR A 141 -5.36 25.05 10.86
N GLN A 142 -5.29 25.42 12.13
CA GLN A 142 -5.82 24.63 13.25
C GLN A 142 -7.02 25.32 13.92
N ASP A 143 -7.52 26.41 13.33
CA ASP A 143 -8.66 27.14 13.86
C ASP A 143 -9.95 26.31 13.73
N ARG A 144 -10.51 25.95 14.89
CA ARG A 144 -11.73 25.15 15.00
C ARG A 144 -12.91 25.77 14.25
N ALA A 145 -13.08 27.09 14.27
CA ALA A 145 -14.20 27.75 13.60
C ALA A 145 -14.11 27.59 12.06
N VAL A 146 -12.88 27.66 11.52
CA VAL A 146 -12.64 27.42 10.10
C VAL A 146 -12.88 25.95 9.75
N LEU A 147 -12.40 25.02 10.58
CA LEU A 147 -12.61 23.58 10.37
C LEU A 147 -14.09 23.19 10.41
N GLU A 148 -14.88 23.76 11.32
CA GLU A 148 -16.32 23.55 11.40
C GLU A 148 -17.05 24.14 10.19
N ALA A 149 -16.64 25.32 9.71
CA ALA A 149 -17.20 25.92 8.50
C ALA A 149 -16.90 25.07 7.24
N GLU A 150 -15.68 24.54 7.14
CA GLU A 150 -15.27 23.66 6.04
C GLU A 150 -16.03 22.33 6.05
N LEU A 151 -16.23 21.72 7.22
CA LEU A 151 -17.07 20.53 7.33
C LEU A 151 -18.50 20.80 6.87
N ALA A 152 -19.08 21.94 7.27
CA ALA A 152 -20.41 22.35 6.83
C ALA A 152 -20.48 22.60 5.31
N ALA A 153 -19.41 23.12 4.71
CA ALA A 153 -19.32 23.34 3.26
C ALA A 153 -19.15 22.03 2.47
N LYS A 154 -18.49 21.02 3.04
CA LYS A 154 -18.31 19.70 2.40
C LYS A 154 -19.59 18.87 2.35
N ALA A 155 -20.45 18.96 3.36
CA ALA A 155 -21.68 18.16 3.45
C ALA A 155 -22.57 18.23 2.18
N PRO A 156 -22.94 19.41 1.64
CA PRO A 156 -23.75 19.47 0.41
C PRO A 156 -23.00 18.97 -0.84
N ILE A 157 -21.67 19.08 -0.87
CA ILE A 157 -20.85 18.56 -1.97
C ILE A 157 -20.83 17.03 -1.94
N PHE A 158 -20.72 16.43 -0.75
CA PHE A 158 -20.80 14.99 -0.54
C PHE A 158 -22.08 14.40 -1.14
N GLU A 159 -23.24 14.99 -0.82
CA GLU A 159 -24.54 14.51 -1.31
C GLU A 159 -24.64 14.54 -2.85
N ARG A 160 -23.99 15.51 -3.49
CA ARG A 160 -23.93 15.62 -4.95
C ARG A 160 -22.93 14.67 -5.59
N LEU A 161 -21.84 14.38 -4.89
CA LEU A 161 -20.81 13.47 -5.35
C LEU A 161 -21.28 12.03 -5.27
N TRP A 162 -21.93 11.63 -4.17
CA TRP A 162 -22.26 10.24 -3.86
C TRP A 162 -23.44 9.72 -4.71
N THR A 163 -23.16 9.53 -6.00
CA THR A 163 -24.09 8.96 -6.97
C THR A 163 -23.45 7.78 -7.68
N HIS A 164 -24.28 6.87 -8.20
CA HIS A 164 -23.79 5.75 -9.01
C HIS A 164 -22.98 6.22 -10.23
N GLN A 165 -23.39 7.32 -10.87
CA GLN A 165 -22.69 7.87 -12.04
C GLN A 165 -21.26 8.30 -11.69
N THR A 166 -21.09 9.07 -10.61
CA THR A 166 -19.77 9.52 -10.15
C THR A 166 -18.90 8.34 -9.72
N SER A 167 -19.51 7.31 -9.13
CA SER A 167 -18.80 6.10 -8.69
C SER A 167 -18.20 5.31 -9.85
N GLN A 168 -18.82 5.37 -11.04
CA GLN A 168 -18.24 4.77 -12.25
C GLN A 168 -17.01 5.54 -12.75
N LEU A 169 -16.93 6.85 -12.50
CA LEU A 169 -15.73 7.63 -12.79
C LEU A 169 -14.56 7.22 -11.90
N LEU A 170 -14.83 6.89 -10.63
CA LEU A 170 -13.84 6.28 -9.74
C LEU A 170 -13.37 4.94 -10.29
N ALA A 171 -14.30 4.06 -10.69
CA ALA A 171 -13.98 2.74 -11.23
C ALA A 171 -13.02 2.81 -12.42
N ALA A 172 -13.20 3.81 -13.29
CA ALA A 172 -12.33 4.05 -14.44
C ALA A 172 -10.92 4.57 -14.09
N GLN A 173 -10.74 5.17 -12.91
CA GLN A 173 -9.44 5.68 -12.43
C GLN A 173 -8.66 4.63 -11.64
N LEU A 174 -9.32 3.57 -11.17
CA LEU A 174 -8.67 2.47 -10.48
C LEU A 174 -7.76 1.68 -11.45
N PRO A 175 -6.54 1.31 -11.02
CA PRO A 175 -5.70 0.42 -11.81
C PRO A 175 -6.43 -0.89 -12.13
N PRO A 176 -6.23 -1.47 -13.33
CA PRO A 176 -6.77 -2.79 -13.65
C PRO A 176 -6.38 -3.81 -12.58
N GLY A 177 -7.38 -4.51 -12.02
CA GLY A 177 -7.16 -5.50 -10.96
C GLY A 177 -6.97 -4.94 -9.54
N ALA A 178 -7.12 -3.63 -9.34
CA ALA A 178 -7.14 -3.03 -8.01
C ALA A 178 -8.33 -3.53 -7.17
N LEU A 179 -9.47 -3.77 -7.82
CA LEU A 179 -10.60 -4.48 -7.24
C LEU A 179 -10.60 -5.92 -7.71
N GLN A 180 -10.56 -6.85 -6.75
CA GLN A 180 -10.60 -8.27 -7.00
C GLN A 180 -11.96 -8.83 -6.59
N PRO A 181 -12.65 -9.60 -7.45
CA PRO A 181 -13.86 -10.28 -7.03
C PRO A 181 -13.52 -11.34 -5.99
N VAL A 182 -14.21 -11.30 -4.84
CA VAL A 182 -14.11 -12.29 -3.78
C VAL A 182 -15.53 -12.71 -3.43
N GLU A 183 -15.92 -13.89 -3.91
CA GLU A 183 -17.30 -14.39 -3.80
C GLU A 183 -18.32 -13.39 -4.39
N SER A 184 -19.23 -12.86 -3.56
CA SER A 184 -20.21 -11.82 -3.94
C SER A 184 -19.71 -10.39 -3.74
N PHE A 185 -18.48 -10.19 -3.29
CA PHE A 185 -17.91 -8.89 -2.93
C PHE A 185 -16.81 -8.45 -3.91
N GLN A 186 -16.48 -7.15 -3.85
CA GLN A 186 -15.28 -6.57 -4.41
C GLN A 186 -14.29 -6.25 -3.30
N ALA A 187 -13.08 -6.78 -3.43
CA ALA A 187 -12.00 -6.59 -2.48
C ALA A 187 -10.99 -5.55 -2.99
N LEU A 188 -10.68 -4.57 -2.14
CA LEU A 188 -9.54 -3.68 -2.28
C LEU A 188 -8.49 -4.04 -1.23
N SER A 189 -7.36 -4.59 -1.68
CA SER A 189 -6.22 -4.91 -0.81
C SER A 189 -5.13 -3.87 -0.97
N LEU A 190 -4.76 -3.21 0.12
CA LEU A 190 -3.60 -2.30 0.17
C LEU A 190 -2.39 -2.94 0.84
N LEU A 191 -2.44 -4.26 1.00
CA LEU A 191 -1.35 -5.02 1.55
C LEU A 191 -0.20 -5.08 0.55
N GLY A 192 1.01 -4.80 1.03
CA GLY A 192 2.22 -5.04 0.26
C GLY A 192 2.48 -6.55 0.07
N PRO A 193 3.50 -6.92 -0.73
CA PRO A 193 3.95 -8.29 -0.85
C PRO A 193 4.13 -8.96 0.53
N GLY A 194 3.56 -10.15 0.70
CA GLY A 194 3.55 -10.89 1.99
C GLY A 194 2.44 -10.50 2.95
N GLY A 195 1.49 -9.63 2.55
CA GLY A 195 0.34 -9.28 3.38
C GLY A 195 0.60 -8.17 4.39
N ARG A 196 1.70 -7.42 4.24
CA ARG A 196 2.11 -6.40 5.21
C ARG A 196 1.27 -5.14 5.08
N PHE A 197 0.89 -4.59 6.22
CA PHE A 197 0.14 -3.33 6.31
C PHE A 197 1.06 -2.11 6.24
N ASP A 198 0.72 -1.14 5.41
CA ASP A 198 1.27 0.22 5.47
C ASP A 198 0.12 1.23 5.61
N PRO A 199 -0.03 1.87 6.79
CA PRO A 199 -1.14 2.78 7.05
C PRO A 199 -1.14 4.01 6.12
N ARG A 200 0.02 4.38 5.54
CA ARG A 200 0.13 5.55 4.65
C ARG A 200 -0.48 5.29 3.27
N LEU A 201 -0.55 4.03 2.85
CA LEU A 201 -1.09 3.66 1.55
C LEU A 201 -2.59 3.88 1.46
N TRP A 202 -3.36 3.57 2.52
CA TRP A 202 -4.80 3.81 2.55
C TRP A 202 -5.14 5.29 2.40
N GLN A 203 -4.58 6.13 3.27
CA GLN A 203 -4.88 7.55 3.25
C GLN A 203 -4.38 8.20 1.95
N GLY A 204 -3.21 7.80 1.45
CA GLY A 204 -2.68 8.27 0.18
C GLY A 204 -3.58 7.89 -1.01
N LEU A 205 -4.01 6.63 -1.08
CA LEU A 205 -4.86 6.13 -2.15
C LEU A 205 -6.26 6.76 -2.10
N ALA A 206 -6.88 6.81 -0.92
CA ALA A 206 -8.21 7.40 -0.74
C ALA A 206 -8.26 8.84 -1.26
N MET A 207 -7.22 9.62 -0.96
CA MET A 207 -7.13 11.01 -1.41
C MET A 207 -6.78 11.12 -2.90
N GLN A 208 -5.88 10.28 -3.43
CA GLN A 208 -5.57 10.26 -4.87
C GLN A 208 -6.79 9.96 -5.73
N LEU A 209 -7.71 9.14 -5.23
CA LEU A 209 -8.89 8.70 -5.94
C LEU A 209 -10.07 9.68 -5.84
N VAL A 210 -10.24 10.34 -4.68
CA VAL A 210 -11.40 11.21 -4.44
C VAL A 210 -11.16 12.65 -4.84
N LEU A 211 -9.95 13.18 -4.60
CA LEU A 211 -9.66 14.60 -4.83
C LEU A 211 -9.90 15.06 -6.27
N PRO A 212 -9.52 14.31 -7.33
CA PRO A 212 -9.80 14.72 -8.70
C PRO A 212 -11.31 14.90 -8.97
N VAL A 213 -12.13 14.05 -8.35
CA VAL A 213 -13.59 14.07 -8.51
C VAL A 213 -14.19 15.27 -7.75
N VAL A 214 -13.74 15.54 -6.53
CA VAL A 214 -14.12 16.71 -5.73
C VAL A 214 -13.74 18.01 -6.45
N GLN A 215 -12.52 18.09 -6.96
CA GLN A 215 -12.00 19.27 -7.65
C GLN A 215 -12.73 19.55 -8.97
N THR A 216 -13.12 18.49 -9.70
CA THR A 216 -13.89 18.65 -10.95
C THR A 216 -15.25 19.29 -10.69
N LEU A 217 -15.96 18.90 -9.64
CA LEU A 217 -17.24 19.54 -9.28
C LEU A 217 -17.04 20.94 -8.71
N SER A 218 -16.04 21.15 -7.86
CA SER A 218 -15.75 22.45 -7.27
C SER A 218 -15.35 23.49 -8.33
N GLY A 219 -14.57 23.07 -9.33
CA GLY A 219 -14.18 23.90 -10.48
C GLY A 219 -15.34 24.21 -11.43
N ALA A 220 -16.32 23.31 -11.54
CA ALA A 220 -17.54 23.54 -12.33
C ALA A 220 -18.45 24.63 -11.71
N GLU A 221 -18.31 24.95 -10.42
CA GLU A 221 -19.06 26.02 -9.76
C GLU A 221 -18.42 27.40 -9.90
N VAL A 222 -17.12 27.47 -10.20
CA VAL A 222 -16.37 28.74 -10.33
C VAL A 222 -16.31 29.26 -11.78
N GLY A 223 -16.74 28.48 -12.77
CA GLY A 223 -16.52 28.79 -14.19
C GLY A 223 -17.74 28.76 -15.10
N THR A 224 -18.35 29.93 -15.34
CA THR A 224 -18.82 30.30 -16.67
C THR A 224 -17.69 30.14 -17.71
N ALA A 225 -17.95 29.34 -18.75
CA ALA A 225 -17.21 29.15 -20.02
C ALA A 225 -15.83 28.44 -19.98
N PRO A 226 -15.55 27.57 -20.99
CA PRO A 226 -14.33 26.76 -21.04
C PRO A 226 -13.15 27.59 -21.56
N ALA A 227 -12.02 27.53 -20.86
CA ALA A 227 -10.75 28.00 -21.38
C ALA A 227 -9.85 26.80 -21.68
N SER A 228 -9.72 26.53 -22.98
CA SER A 228 -8.64 25.87 -23.71
C SER A 228 -7.68 24.96 -22.94
N ALA A 229 -7.73 23.69 -23.34
CA ALA A 229 -6.55 22.88 -23.53
C ALA A 229 -5.44 23.70 -24.22
N THR A 230 -4.33 23.91 -23.52
CA THR A 230 -3.10 24.39 -24.17
C THR A 230 -2.32 23.16 -24.61
N ALA A 231 -2.57 22.77 -25.85
CA ALA A 231 -1.63 22.01 -26.64
C ALA A 231 -0.35 22.86 -26.82
N ALA A 232 0.81 22.29 -26.47
CA ALA A 232 2.06 22.67 -27.11
C ALA A 232 2.30 21.67 -28.24
N ALA A 233 2.23 22.21 -29.46
CA ALA A 233 2.32 21.51 -30.72
C ALA A 233 3.75 21.12 -31.07
N THR A 234 3.91 19.95 -31.67
CA THR A 234 4.84 19.75 -32.79
C THR A 234 4.13 18.90 -33.84
N ALA A 235 3.53 19.58 -34.81
CA ALA A 235 3.02 18.98 -36.03
C ALA A 235 4.17 18.86 -37.04
N THR A 236 4.36 17.69 -37.65
CA THR A 236 4.58 17.65 -39.10
C THR A 236 4.24 16.28 -39.71
N ALA A 237 3.43 16.34 -40.76
CA ALA A 237 3.31 15.44 -41.89
C ALA A 237 2.59 14.08 -41.72
N ALA A 238 1.29 14.09 -42.02
CA ALA A 238 0.67 13.03 -42.84
C ALA A 238 1.11 13.21 -44.31
N PRO A 239 1.09 12.15 -45.17
CA PRO A 239 -0.15 11.79 -45.89
C PRO A 239 -0.23 10.28 -46.26
N PRO A 240 -1.18 9.83 -47.12
CA PRO A 240 -2.63 9.95 -47.05
C PRO A 240 -3.33 8.57 -47.04
N ALA A 241 -4.66 8.61 -46.93
CA ALA A 241 -5.59 7.49 -46.90
C ALA A 241 -5.53 6.55 -48.11
N SER A 242 -5.86 5.27 -47.88
CA SER A 242 -6.51 4.44 -48.90
C SER A 242 -7.43 3.37 -48.28
N SER A 243 -8.64 3.37 -48.81
CA SER A 243 -9.76 2.43 -48.72
C SER A 243 -9.46 0.96 -48.39
N ALA A 244 -10.28 0.35 -47.53
CA ALA A 244 -11.15 -0.79 -47.86
C ALA A 244 -11.73 -1.46 -46.59
N LEU A 245 -13.05 -1.44 -46.46
CA LEU A 245 -13.84 -2.52 -45.83
C LEU A 245 -13.88 -3.68 -46.85
N PRO A 246 -13.92 -4.97 -46.45
CA PRO A 246 -15.13 -5.52 -45.85
C PRO A 246 -14.96 -6.64 -44.79
N ALA A 247 -16.06 -6.82 -44.04
CA ALA A 247 -16.63 -8.03 -43.47
C ALA A 247 -15.77 -9.30 -43.30
N SER A 248 -15.77 -9.83 -42.07
CA SER A 248 -15.95 -11.25 -41.80
C SER A 248 -16.48 -11.47 -40.38
N ALA A 249 -17.55 -12.25 -40.28
CA ALA A 249 -18.21 -12.72 -39.07
C ALA A 249 -17.36 -13.81 -38.35
N PRO A 250 -17.74 -14.27 -37.14
CA PRO A 250 -16.83 -14.87 -36.18
C PRO A 250 -16.54 -16.35 -36.51
N ALA A 251 -15.27 -16.74 -36.38
CA ALA A 251 -14.91 -18.15 -36.33
C ALA A 251 -15.13 -18.68 -34.91
N GLN A 252 -16.17 -19.51 -34.76
CA GLN A 252 -16.28 -20.49 -33.69
C GLN A 252 -15.04 -21.39 -33.68
N ALA A 253 -14.33 -21.45 -32.55
CA ALA A 253 -13.53 -22.61 -32.20
C ALA A 253 -14.20 -23.26 -30.99
N ALA A 254 -14.83 -24.40 -31.26
CA ALA A 254 -15.46 -25.26 -30.29
C ALA A 254 -14.43 -25.92 -29.36
N GLY A 255 -14.78 -25.94 -28.07
CA GLY A 255 -14.72 -27.10 -27.18
C GLY A 255 -13.47 -27.96 -27.17
N SER A 256 -12.70 -27.83 -26.08
CA SER A 256 -12.31 -29.01 -25.31
C SER A 256 -12.53 -28.68 -23.83
N GLU A 257 -13.73 -29.00 -23.33
CA GLU A 257 -13.97 -29.14 -21.90
C GLU A 257 -13.10 -30.32 -21.39
N PRO A 258 -12.29 -30.14 -20.34
CA PRO A 258 -11.77 -31.29 -19.61
C PRO A 258 -12.95 -31.90 -18.83
N ALA A 259 -13.03 -33.23 -18.86
CA ALA A 259 -14.07 -34.02 -18.22
C ALA A 259 -14.39 -33.53 -16.80
N ASP A 260 -15.68 -33.32 -16.54
CA ASP A 260 -16.21 -32.90 -15.25
C ASP A 260 -16.00 -34.00 -14.21
N ASP A 261 -14.93 -33.85 -13.44
CA ASP A 261 -14.54 -34.72 -12.33
C ASP A 261 -15.14 -34.27 -10.99
N GLY A 262 -16.13 -33.36 -11.01
CA GLY A 262 -16.95 -32.98 -9.85
C GLY A 262 -16.20 -32.23 -8.74
N LEU A 263 -14.96 -31.83 -8.98
CA LEU A 263 -14.11 -31.10 -8.03
C LEU A 263 -14.20 -29.59 -8.26
N THR A 264 -14.35 -28.83 -7.17
CA THR A 264 -14.37 -27.36 -7.20
C THR A 264 -13.04 -26.80 -7.73
N PRO A 265 -13.03 -25.60 -8.35
CA PRO A 265 -11.82 -24.99 -8.89
C PRO A 265 -10.66 -24.87 -7.88
N LEU A 266 -10.99 -24.66 -6.59
CA LEU A 266 -10.03 -24.60 -5.49
C LEU A 266 -9.35 -25.97 -5.24
N ALA A 267 -10.11 -27.06 -5.23
CA ALA A 267 -9.58 -28.40 -5.07
C ALA A 267 -8.67 -28.81 -6.24
N ARG A 268 -8.98 -28.33 -7.45
CA ARG A 268 -8.15 -28.54 -8.64
C ARG A 268 -6.82 -27.78 -8.56
N ALA A 269 -6.84 -26.55 -8.06
CA ALA A 269 -5.64 -25.76 -7.81
C ALA A 269 -4.74 -26.35 -6.71
N GLN A 270 -5.33 -26.85 -5.62
CA GLN A 270 -4.60 -27.50 -4.53
C GLN A 270 -3.95 -28.82 -4.97
N ARG A 271 -4.66 -29.63 -5.78
CA ARG A 271 -4.12 -30.88 -6.31
C ARG A 271 -3.00 -30.65 -7.33
N ALA A 272 -3.10 -29.58 -8.14
CA ALA A 272 -2.04 -29.17 -9.05
C ALA A 272 -0.80 -28.62 -8.30
N ALA A 273 -0.98 -28.00 -7.14
CA ALA A 273 0.13 -27.59 -6.26
C ALA A 273 0.82 -28.80 -5.63
N GLN A 274 0.07 -29.76 -5.07
CA GLN A 274 0.64 -30.99 -4.49
C GLN A 274 1.37 -31.87 -5.50
N LEU A 275 0.87 -31.98 -6.74
CA LEU A 275 1.56 -32.74 -7.80
C LEU A 275 2.87 -32.06 -8.27
N ARG A 276 2.96 -30.73 -8.16
CA ARG A 276 4.22 -30.01 -8.43
C ARG A 276 5.23 -30.20 -7.30
N GLU A 277 4.78 -30.35 -6.06
CA GLU A 277 5.64 -30.63 -4.91
C GLU A 277 6.14 -32.10 -4.90
N GLN A 278 5.33 -33.04 -5.39
CA GLN A 278 5.70 -34.46 -5.45
C GLN A 278 6.52 -34.84 -6.71
N GLY A 279 6.54 -33.99 -7.75
CA GLY A 279 7.29 -34.23 -8.98
C GLY A 279 8.79 -33.88 -8.92
N GLY A 280 9.29 -33.41 -7.78
CA GLY A 280 10.65 -32.89 -7.60
C GLY A 280 11.45 -33.61 -6.50
N ALA A 281 11.45 -34.94 -6.47
CA ALA A 281 12.36 -35.68 -5.60
C ALA A 281 12.81 -36.99 -6.27
N GLN A 282 14.01 -36.98 -6.83
CA GLN A 282 14.81 -38.19 -6.99
C GLN A 282 16.08 -38.02 -6.17
N GLU A 283 16.20 -38.86 -5.15
CA GLU A 283 17.25 -38.90 -4.13
C GLU A 283 18.66 -38.92 -4.74
N SER A 284 19.53 -38.07 -4.20
CA SER A 284 20.96 -38.31 -4.13
C SER A 284 21.38 -37.97 -2.71
N GLU A 285 21.94 -38.96 -2.04
CA GLU A 285 22.40 -38.97 -0.64
C GLU A 285 23.29 -37.74 -0.34
N PRO A 286 23.01 -36.92 0.69
CA PRO A 286 23.77 -35.68 0.88
C PRO A 286 25.11 -35.96 1.57
N ALA A 287 26.18 -35.60 0.88
CA ALA A 287 27.43 -35.20 1.52
C ALA A 287 27.17 -33.95 2.40
N PRO A 288 27.96 -33.70 3.45
CA PRO A 288 27.74 -32.57 4.35
C PRO A 288 27.83 -31.25 3.55
N LEU A 289 26.72 -30.50 3.53
CA LEU A 289 26.66 -29.16 2.97
C LEU A 289 27.51 -28.22 3.83
N GLU A 290 28.61 -27.73 3.27
CA GLU A 290 29.20 -26.47 3.71
C GLU A 290 28.15 -25.36 3.49
N GLU A 291 27.84 -24.62 4.56
CA GLU A 291 26.93 -23.47 4.48
C GLU A 291 27.43 -22.48 3.43
N ASP A 292 26.63 -22.28 2.38
CA ASP A 292 26.81 -21.23 1.37
C ASP A 292 26.81 -19.87 2.08
N ARG A 293 27.99 -19.32 2.34
CA ARG A 293 28.11 -17.98 2.92
C ARG A 293 27.61 -16.97 1.88
N PRO A 294 26.70 -16.05 2.26
CA PRO A 294 26.26 -15.02 1.34
C PRO A 294 27.46 -14.18 0.87
N THR A 295 27.66 -14.10 -0.44
CA THR A 295 28.73 -13.32 -1.06
C THR A 295 28.46 -11.81 -0.88
N GLY A 296 29.43 -11.08 -0.35
CA GLY A 296 29.38 -9.61 -0.14
C GLY A 296 29.36 -9.20 1.33
N VAL A 297 29.35 -7.89 1.59
CA VAL A 297 29.64 -7.32 2.92
C VAL A 297 28.51 -6.41 3.41
N VAL A 298 28.05 -6.67 4.63
CA VAL A 298 27.29 -5.71 5.44
C VAL A 298 28.17 -5.23 6.60
N ARG A 299 28.23 -3.92 6.85
CA ARG A 299 29.07 -3.36 7.92
C ARG A 299 28.48 -2.12 8.56
N TRP A 300 28.94 -1.84 9.76
CA TRP A 300 28.58 -0.66 10.53
C TRP A 300 29.75 0.31 10.57
N SER A 301 29.48 1.54 10.16
CA SER A 301 30.48 2.60 10.12
C SER A 301 30.04 3.78 10.97
N LYS A 302 31.01 4.56 11.48
CA LYS A 302 30.70 5.80 12.22
C LYS A 302 30.42 6.94 11.24
N GLY A 303 29.19 7.44 11.22
CA GLY A 303 28.79 8.68 10.56
C GLY A 303 28.88 9.90 11.51
N PRO A 304 28.66 11.11 10.98
CA PRO A 304 28.70 12.35 11.74
C PRO A 304 27.51 12.49 12.70
N GLY A 305 26.33 11.94 12.34
CA GLY A 305 25.18 11.85 13.23
C GLY A 305 25.24 10.66 14.18
N GLY A 306 25.83 9.54 13.74
CA GLY A 306 25.83 8.28 14.48
C GLY A 306 26.20 7.11 13.57
N PRO A 307 25.97 5.87 13.99
CA PRO A 307 26.26 4.69 13.16
C PRO A 307 25.50 4.73 11.83
N VAL A 308 26.11 4.21 10.76
CA VAL A 308 25.55 4.12 9.40
C VAL A 308 25.80 2.70 8.88
N LEU A 309 24.77 2.08 8.33
CA LEU A 309 24.83 0.75 7.75
C LEU A 309 25.33 0.82 6.30
N PHE A 310 26.40 0.11 5.97
CA PHE A 310 26.82 -0.07 4.58
C PHE A 310 26.47 -1.47 4.08
N VAL A 311 25.92 -1.53 2.86
CA VAL A 311 25.56 -2.79 2.18
C VAL A 311 26.19 -2.82 0.79
N SER A 312 27.03 -3.82 0.54
CA SER A 312 27.67 -4.00 -0.77
C SER A 312 26.67 -4.43 -1.85
N LYS A 313 27.07 -4.28 -3.11
CA LYS A 313 26.24 -4.58 -4.28
C LYS A 313 25.72 -6.02 -4.29
N GLU A 314 26.53 -6.97 -3.81
CA GLU A 314 26.22 -8.39 -3.80
C GLU A 314 25.24 -8.77 -2.68
N ARG A 315 25.18 -7.96 -1.62
CA ARG A 315 24.26 -8.12 -0.48
C ARG A 315 23.07 -7.20 -0.53
N PHE A 316 23.01 -6.29 -1.49
CA PHE A 316 21.96 -5.31 -1.57
C PHE A 316 20.62 -5.98 -1.92
N ASP A 317 19.74 -6.03 -0.93
CA ASP A 317 18.33 -6.31 -1.07
C ASP A 317 17.51 -5.22 -0.35
N PRO A 318 16.52 -4.59 -1.01
CA PRO A 318 15.63 -3.64 -0.35
C PRO A 318 14.89 -4.22 0.86
N GLY A 319 14.62 -5.54 0.85
CA GLY A 319 14.04 -6.26 1.98
C GLY A 319 14.97 -6.29 3.19
N LEU A 320 16.24 -6.66 2.98
CA LEU A 320 17.29 -6.65 4.01
C LEU A 320 17.42 -5.29 4.71
N LEU A 321 17.52 -4.19 3.96
CA LEU A 321 17.63 -2.83 4.53
C LEU A 321 16.41 -2.48 5.38
N ARG A 322 15.21 -2.78 4.87
CA ARG A 322 13.95 -2.52 5.59
C ARG A 322 13.82 -3.39 6.84
N ALA A 323 14.22 -4.66 6.77
CA ALA A 323 14.24 -5.56 7.91
C ALA A 323 15.17 -5.03 9.00
N CYS A 324 16.40 -4.65 8.62
CA CYS A 324 17.35 -4.02 9.53
C CYS A 324 16.73 -2.76 10.17
N GLN A 325 16.15 -1.84 9.39
CA GLN A 325 15.51 -0.62 9.90
C GLN A 325 14.30 -0.90 10.81
N GLY A 326 13.66 -2.06 10.66
CA GLY A 326 12.62 -2.56 11.56
C GLY A 326 13.14 -3.29 12.81
N GLY A 327 14.46 -3.39 12.98
CA GLY A 327 15.11 -4.09 14.09
C GLY A 327 15.26 -5.60 13.89
N ASP A 328 14.97 -6.12 12.70
CA ASP A 328 15.17 -7.53 12.35
C ASP A 328 16.53 -7.73 11.68
N PHE A 329 17.40 -8.49 12.34
CA PHE A 329 18.74 -8.83 11.88
C PHE A 329 18.92 -10.33 11.61
N SER A 330 17.82 -11.06 11.43
CA SER A 330 17.84 -12.51 11.16
C SER A 330 18.66 -12.84 9.90
N GLU A 331 18.54 -12.03 8.85
CA GLU A 331 19.27 -12.15 7.58
C GLU A 331 20.73 -11.65 7.66
N LEU A 332 21.14 -11.01 8.76
CA LEU A 332 22.53 -10.65 9.01
C LEU A 332 23.28 -11.79 9.68
N HIS A 333 24.49 -12.06 9.17
CA HIS A 333 25.41 -12.95 9.84
C HIS A 333 25.77 -12.39 11.22
N ARG A 334 26.09 -13.25 12.19
CA ARG A 334 26.31 -12.85 13.58
C ARG A 334 27.40 -11.77 13.75
N SER A 335 28.40 -11.77 12.86
CA SER A 335 29.47 -10.76 12.82
C SER A 335 29.06 -9.43 12.20
N GLU A 336 27.95 -9.38 11.47
CA GLU A 336 27.40 -8.19 10.83
C GLU A 336 26.35 -7.51 11.71
N ARG A 337 25.94 -8.14 12.81
CA ARG A 337 24.94 -7.59 13.72
C ARG A 337 25.57 -6.49 14.59
N PRO A 338 24.91 -5.34 14.74
CA PRO A 338 25.37 -4.31 15.66
C PRO A 338 25.21 -4.79 17.11
N ASP A 339 25.97 -4.20 18.03
CA ASP A 339 25.63 -4.27 19.45
C ASP A 339 24.37 -3.45 19.76
N ALA A 340 23.77 -3.66 20.94
CA ALA A 340 22.52 -3.02 21.32
C ALA A 340 22.60 -1.49 21.35
N GLU A 341 23.73 -0.93 21.79
CA GLU A 341 23.94 0.54 21.85
C GLU A 341 24.02 1.13 20.44
N THR A 342 24.78 0.50 19.54
CA THR A 342 24.92 0.88 18.13
C THR A 342 23.56 0.82 17.43
N HIS A 343 22.78 -0.23 17.69
CA HIS A 343 21.45 -0.40 17.14
C HIS A 343 20.49 0.70 17.59
N GLU A 344 20.39 0.97 18.89
CA GLU A 344 19.50 1.99 19.44
C GLU A 344 19.83 3.39 18.89
N ARG A 345 21.12 3.72 18.84
CA ARG A 345 21.60 4.98 18.26
C ARG A 345 21.29 5.08 16.76
N TRP A 346 21.44 4.00 16.01
CA TRP A 346 21.12 3.96 14.59
C TRP A 346 19.61 4.17 14.33
N LEU A 347 18.76 3.47 15.06
CA LEU A 347 17.30 3.60 14.95
C LEU A 347 16.82 5.00 15.31
N SER A 348 17.39 5.62 16.35
CA SER A 348 17.05 6.99 16.76
C SER A 348 17.27 8.04 15.66
N GLN A 349 18.08 7.71 14.65
CA GLN A 349 18.41 8.57 13.51
C GLN A 349 17.66 8.19 12.24
N GLY A 350 16.65 7.32 12.34
CA GLY A 350 15.88 6.83 11.20
C GLY A 350 16.60 5.73 10.40
N GLY A 351 17.62 5.10 10.99
CA GLY A 351 18.34 3.98 10.38
C GLY A 351 19.11 4.35 9.11
N PRO A 352 20.05 5.31 9.17
CA PRO A 352 20.80 5.77 8.01
C PRO A 352 21.63 4.65 7.36
N PHE A 353 21.60 4.57 6.03
CA PHE A 353 22.38 3.58 5.28
C PHE A 353 23.06 4.16 4.04
N VAL A 354 24.09 3.46 3.58
CA VAL A 354 24.73 3.59 2.27
C VAL A 354 24.69 2.23 1.59
N ALA A 355 24.08 2.15 0.42
CA ALA A 355 23.97 0.91 -0.34
C ALA A 355 24.59 1.06 -1.72
N GLU A 356 25.34 0.06 -2.16
CA GLU A 356 25.80 -0.01 -3.55
C GLU A 356 24.76 -0.71 -4.42
N LEU A 357 24.36 -0.06 -5.51
CA LEU A 357 23.30 -0.53 -6.39
C LEU A 357 23.89 -1.14 -7.67
N SER A 358 23.24 -2.20 -8.14
CA SER A 358 23.62 -2.84 -9.40
C SER A 358 23.09 -2.11 -10.63
N SER A 359 22.01 -1.33 -10.50
CA SER A 359 21.37 -0.64 -11.62
C SER A 359 20.55 0.58 -11.17
N PHE A 360 20.28 1.50 -12.10
CA PHE A 360 19.39 2.65 -11.89
C PHE A 360 17.91 2.28 -11.82
N SER A 361 17.52 1.08 -12.28
CA SER A 361 16.12 0.65 -12.33
C SER A 361 15.47 0.53 -10.94
N SER A 362 16.29 0.45 -9.88
CA SER A 362 15.84 0.46 -8.49
C SER A 362 15.50 1.87 -7.97
N LEU A 363 15.87 2.92 -8.70
CA LEU A 363 15.67 4.32 -8.35
C LEU A 363 14.51 4.91 -9.15
N PHE A 364 13.75 5.80 -8.52
CA PHE A 364 12.55 6.41 -9.08
C PHE A 364 12.54 7.91 -8.86
N VAL A 365 12.11 8.66 -9.87
CA VAL A 365 11.84 10.10 -9.77
C VAL A 365 10.42 10.31 -10.26
N GLU A 366 9.58 10.96 -9.45
CA GLU A 366 8.18 11.25 -9.80
C GLU A 366 7.38 9.99 -10.20
N GLY A 367 7.71 8.84 -9.59
CA GLY A 367 7.07 7.55 -9.86
C GLY A 367 7.58 6.81 -11.10
N VAL A 368 8.54 7.37 -11.85
CA VAL A 368 9.11 6.75 -13.05
C VAL A 368 10.48 6.13 -12.73
N PRO A 369 10.76 4.88 -13.17
CA PRO A 369 12.08 4.27 -13.04
C PRO A 369 13.15 5.14 -13.68
N LEU A 370 14.25 5.34 -12.97
CA LEU A 370 15.33 6.19 -13.42
C LEU A 370 16.22 5.42 -14.41
N HIS A 371 16.51 6.06 -15.54
CA HIS A 371 17.51 5.60 -16.48
C HIS A 371 18.78 6.44 -16.36
N ARG A 372 19.90 5.87 -16.82
CA ARG A 372 21.21 6.53 -16.71
C ARG A 372 21.25 7.91 -17.39
N SER A 373 20.67 8.04 -18.59
CA SER A 373 20.62 9.33 -19.30
C SER A 373 19.85 10.38 -18.50
N ALA A 374 18.70 9.99 -17.93
CA ALA A 374 17.91 10.86 -17.08
C ALA A 374 18.61 11.23 -15.76
N PHE A 375 19.42 10.32 -15.19
CA PHE A 375 20.27 10.65 -14.05
C PHE A 375 21.36 11.65 -14.44
N GLU A 376 22.10 11.40 -15.53
CA GLU A 376 23.18 12.30 -15.98
C GLU A 376 22.66 13.70 -16.36
N GLU A 377 21.42 13.82 -16.84
CA GLU A 377 20.76 15.09 -17.15
C GLU A 377 20.29 15.86 -15.90
N ARG A 378 19.74 15.15 -14.91
CA ARG A 378 19.10 15.76 -13.72
C ARG A 378 20.03 15.89 -12.52
N ALA A 379 21.14 15.16 -12.48
CA ALA A 379 22.04 15.14 -11.33
C ALA A 379 22.82 16.45 -11.20
N GLU A 380 22.95 16.92 -9.96
CA GLU A 380 23.80 18.04 -9.60
C GLU A 380 25.23 17.55 -9.33
N GLN A 381 26.23 18.31 -9.77
CA GLN A 381 27.61 18.02 -9.42
C GLN A 381 27.96 18.59 -8.04
N ARG A 382 28.35 17.71 -7.11
CA ARG A 382 28.80 18.08 -5.75
C ARG A 382 30.10 17.35 -5.44
N ASP A 383 31.16 18.09 -5.14
CA ASP A 383 32.49 17.56 -4.82
C ASP A 383 33.06 16.58 -5.88
N GLY A 384 32.73 16.81 -7.15
CA GLY A 384 33.15 15.94 -8.27
C GLY A 384 32.34 14.65 -8.42
N VAL A 385 31.22 14.52 -7.71
CA VAL A 385 30.29 13.38 -7.78
C VAL A 385 28.93 13.88 -8.26
N ALA A 386 28.32 13.16 -9.21
CA ALA A 386 26.97 13.44 -9.65
C ALA A 386 25.97 12.91 -8.61
N VAL A 387 25.12 13.79 -8.07
CA VAL A 387 24.16 13.49 -7.00
C VAL A 387 22.74 13.84 -7.43
N LEU A 388 21.79 12.96 -7.15
CA LEU A 388 20.37 13.18 -7.41
C LEU A 388 19.51 12.66 -6.27
N THR A 389 18.60 13.50 -5.76
CA THR A 389 17.58 13.07 -4.80
C THR A 389 16.48 12.31 -5.52
N CYS A 390 16.21 11.09 -5.08
CA CYS A 390 15.24 10.18 -5.70
C CYS A 390 14.64 9.20 -4.67
N LEU A 391 13.81 8.28 -5.12
CA LEU A 391 13.21 7.23 -4.31
C LEU A 391 13.87 5.88 -4.63
N LEU A 392 14.30 5.16 -3.61
CA LEU A 392 14.70 3.76 -3.72
C LEU A 392 13.49 2.85 -3.47
N GLN A 393 13.19 1.97 -4.42
CA GLN A 393 12.03 1.08 -4.35
C GLN A 393 11.98 0.32 -3.02
N ARG A 394 10.81 0.33 -2.36
CA ARG A 394 10.57 -0.34 -1.06
C ARG A 394 11.40 0.20 0.12
N VAL A 395 12.24 1.21 -0.04
CA VAL A 395 13.00 1.77 1.08
C VAL A 395 12.50 3.18 1.41
N GLY A 396 12.60 4.11 0.46
CA GLY A 396 12.19 5.51 0.67
C GLY A 396 13.06 6.50 -0.08
N ARG A 397 13.07 7.75 0.37
CA ARG A 397 13.87 8.82 -0.23
C ARG A 397 15.36 8.63 0.05
N VAL A 398 16.18 8.79 -0.98
CA VAL A 398 17.64 8.65 -0.93
C VAL A 398 18.31 9.71 -1.82
N GLN A 399 19.57 10.02 -1.52
CA GLN A 399 20.48 10.62 -2.48
C GLN A 399 21.19 9.50 -3.24
N ALA A 400 21.04 9.48 -4.57
CA ALA A 400 21.79 8.60 -5.44
C ALA A 400 23.05 9.30 -5.95
N LEU A 401 24.20 8.62 -5.87
CA LEU A 401 25.50 9.13 -6.22
C LEU A 401 26.12 8.24 -7.30
N LEU A 402 26.54 8.83 -8.41
CA LEU A 402 27.26 8.13 -9.46
C LEU A 402 28.75 8.48 -9.39
N LEU A 403 29.55 7.46 -9.05
CA LEU A 403 30.99 7.54 -8.96
C LEU A 403 31.63 6.97 -10.22
N VAL A 404 32.73 7.58 -10.64
CA VAL A 404 33.65 7.03 -11.63
C VAL A 404 34.97 6.83 -10.91
N ASP A 405 35.41 5.58 -10.76
CA ASP A 405 36.67 5.28 -10.12
C ASP A 405 37.87 5.62 -11.03
N ARG A 406 39.09 5.49 -10.49
CA ARG A 406 40.33 5.79 -11.24
C ARG A 406 40.59 4.83 -12.40
N ALA A 407 39.96 3.66 -12.41
CA ALA A 407 40.01 2.69 -13.50
C ALA A 407 38.89 2.91 -14.54
N GLY A 408 38.02 3.91 -14.33
CA GLY A 408 36.88 4.22 -15.19
C GLY A 408 35.64 3.36 -14.92
N ALA A 409 35.67 2.47 -13.91
CA ALA A 409 34.51 1.71 -13.51
C ALA A 409 33.54 2.60 -12.73
N ARG A 410 32.24 2.40 -12.99
CA ARG A 410 31.19 3.24 -12.42
C ARG A 410 30.48 2.52 -11.28
N ARG A 411 30.36 3.20 -10.14
CA ARG A 411 29.63 2.70 -8.97
C ARG A 411 28.43 3.60 -8.71
N LEU A 412 27.28 2.99 -8.46
CA LEU A 412 26.07 3.69 -8.09
C LEU A 412 25.83 3.46 -6.59
N LEU A 413 25.80 4.52 -5.80
CA LEU A 413 25.50 4.45 -4.37
C LEU A 413 24.15 5.11 -4.10
N ALA A 414 23.44 4.62 -3.10
CA ALA A 414 22.27 5.26 -2.52
C ALA A 414 22.51 5.53 -1.04
N CYS A 415 22.25 6.75 -0.60
CA CYS A 415 22.41 7.22 0.77
C CYS A 415 21.07 7.72 1.30
N SER A 416 20.59 7.22 2.44
CA SER A 416 19.32 7.68 3.03
C SER A 416 19.45 8.92 3.91
N ASP A 417 20.68 9.32 4.25
CA ASP A 417 20.95 10.50 5.07
C ASP A 417 21.41 11.65 4.19
N GLU A 418 20.55 12.67 4.05
CA GLU A 418 20.85 13.86 3.25
C GLU A 418 21.93 14.77 3.88
N SER A 419 22.25 14.56 5.17
CA SER A 419 23.29 15.32 5.88
C SER A 419 24.71 14.80 5.62
N LEU A 420 24.85 13.59 5.06
CA LEU A 420 26.14 13.03 4.69
C LEU A 420 26.69 13.71 3.44
N ALA A 421 27.84 14.37 3.58
CA ALA A 421 28.55 14.94 2.44
C ALA A 421 28.93 13.82 1.43
N PRO A 422 28.88 14.07 0.11
CA PRO A 422 29.19 13.07 -0.91
C PRO A 422 30.55 12.39 -0.68
N ALA A 423 31.60 13.16 -0.36
CA ALA A 423 32.92 12.62 -0.06
C ALA A 423 32.91 11.59 1.09
N ARG A 424 32.08 11.80 2.11
CA ARG A 424 31.93 10.86 3.23
C ARG A 424 31.19 9.59 2.80
N VAL A 425 30.16 9.71 1.95
CA VAL A 425 29.46 8.54 1.38
C VAL A 425 30.44 7.67 0.58
N VAL A 426 31.32 8.28 -0.20
CA VAL A 426 32.37 7.55 -0.94
C VAL A 426 33.35 6.84 0.00
N GLU A 427 33.81 7.51 1.05
CA GLU A 427 34.70 6.93 2.05
C GLU A 427 34.04 5.74 2.76
N LEU A 428 32.75 5.87 3.11
CA LEU A 428 31.95 4.81 3.71
C LEU A 428 31.73 3.61 2.77
N ALA A 429 31.86 3.79 1.46
CA ALA A 429 31.75 2.73 0.45
C ALA A 429 33.10 2.19 -0.05
N GLY A 430 34.22 2.80 0.36
CA GLY A 430 35.58 2.45 -0.07
C GLY A 430 36.54 2.04 1.05
N SER A 431 36.19 2.31 2.31
CA SER A 431 36.74 1.57 3.47
C SER A 431 36.41 0.10 3.37
#